data_AF-A0A957BUW3-F1
#
_entry.id   AF-A0A957BUW3-F1
#
_cell.length_a   1.000
_cell.length_b   1.000
_cell.length_c   1.000
_cell.angle_alpha   90.00
_cell.angle_beta   90.00
_cell.angle_gamma   90.00
#
_symmetry.space_group_name_H-M   'P 1'
#
loop_
_entity.id
_entity.type
_entity.pdbx_description
1 polymer ?
#
loop_
_entity_poly.entity_id
_entity_poly.type
_entity_poly.pdbx_seq_one_letter_code
_entity_poly.pdbx_strand_id
1 'polypeptide(L)'
;GSFSLLIALLLGNRLPQPAVALGALVLGSLSYGLSIVLFIRAMRGLGAARTSALFGTAPLAGVALSFILFQEAPSALFIIALPLMVIAALLLVAEQHGHQHTHAALTHDHRHRHDDGHHDHDHPGMTDRSLAHAHAHSHHALEHEHPHLPDIHHRHAHEG
;
A
#
# COMPACT_ATOMS: atom_id res chain seq x y z
N GLY A 1 18.22 14.26 4.16
CA GLY A 1 18.19 15.74 4.15
C GLY A 1 19.37 16.33 4.89
N SER A 2 19.41 16.17 6.23
CA SER A 2 20.49 16.68 7.09
C SER A 2 21.89 16.25 6.68
N PHE A 3 22.08 14.97 6.31
CA PHE A 3 23.36 14.46 5.83
C PHE A 3 23.86 15.15 4.55
N SER A 4 23.00 15.30 3.54
CA SER A 4 23.33 15.99 2.29
C SER A 4 23.64 17.48 2.52
N LEU A 5 22.90 18.14 3.42
CA LEU A 5 23.18 19.52 3.82
C LEU A 5 24.54 19.64 4.51
N LEU A 6 24.88 18.70 5.40
CA LEU A 6 26.17 18.65 6.07
C LEU A 6 27.32 18.50 5.07
N ILE A 7 27.20 17.57 4.10
CA ILE A 7 28.19 17.41 3.04
C ILE A 7 28.34 18.69 2.23
N ALA A 8 27.24 19.33 1.83
CA ALA A 8 27.30 20.58 1.06
C ALA A 8 28.05 21.70 1.82
N LEU A 9 27.83 21.81 3.13
CA LEU A 9 28.55 22.77 3.98
C LEU A 9 30.03 22.41 4.13
N LEU A 10 30.36 21.11 4.28
CA LEU A 10 31.75 20.64 4.33
C LEU A 10 32.50 20.89 3.01
N LEU A 11 31.79 20.84 1.88
CA LEU A 11 32.32 21.20 0.55
C LEU A 11 32.43 22.73 0.34
N GLY A 12 32.03 23.56 1.31
CA GLY A 12 32.14 25.01 1.24
C GLY A 12 31.00 25.71 0.49
N ASN A 13 29.91 25.01 0.18
CA ASN A 13 28.75 25.66 -0.43
C ASN A 13 28.07 26.60 0.55
N ARG A 14 27.66 27.78 0.07
CA ARG A 14 26.91 28.75 0.85
C ARG A 14 25.46 28.31 1.01
N LEU A 15 24.83 28.73 2.10
CA LEU A 15 23.40 28.53 2.28
C LEU A 15 22.62 29.24 1.17
N PRO A 16 21.56 28.60 0.63
CA PRO A 16 20.71 29.22 -0.36
C PRO A 16 19.97 30.41 0.25
N GLN A 17 19.50 31.33 -0.61
CA GLN A 17 18.65 32.44 -0.17
C GLN A 17 17.41 31.91 0.57
N PRO A 18 16.91 32.59 1.62
CA PRO A 18 15.78 32.12 2.42
C PRO A 18 14.55 31.78 1.59
N ALA A 19 14.27 32.53 0.52
CA ALA A 19 13.16 32.27 -0.39
C ALA A 19 13.30 30.91 -1.11
N VAL A 20 14.51 30.58 -1.60
CA VAL A 20 14.80 29.30 -2.26
C VAL A 20 14.72 28.16 -1.24
N ALA A 21 15.24 28.36 -0.03
CA ALA A 21 15.14 27.38 1.05
C ALA A 21 13.68 27.08 1.42
N LEU A 22 12.85 28.12 1.57
CA LEU A 22 11.43 27.97 1.86
C LEU A 22 10.69 27.27 0.71
N GLY A 23 10.98 27.64 -0.54
CA GLY A 23 10.43 26.98 -1.71
C GLY A 23 10.76 25.49 -1.76
N ALA A 24 12.01 25.12 -1.47
CA ALA A 24 12.44 23.73 -1.40
C ALA A 24 11.77 22.95 -0.26
N LEU A 25 11.56 23.59 0.90
CA LEU A 25 10.84 22.98 2.03
C LEU A 25 9.37 22.74 1.70
N VAL A 26 8.68 23.72 1.09
CA VAL A 26 7.29 23.57 0.65
C VAL A 26 7.17 22.48 -0.41
N LEU A 27 8.06 22.48 -1.41
CA LEU A 27 8.09 21.46 -2.45
C LEU A 27 8.31 20.08 -1.85
N GLY A 28 9.29 19.90 -0.95
CA GLY A 28 9.53 18.64 -0.26
C GLY A 28 8.35 18.20 0.62
N SER A 29 7.72 19.15 1.33
CA SER A 29 6.52 18.88 2.14
C SER A 29 5.36 18.37 1.31
N LEU A 30 5.13 18.94 0.12
CA LEU A 30 4.02 18.52 -0.76
C LEU A 30 4.38 17.24 -1.54
N SER A 31 5.53 17.21 -2.20
CA SER A 31 5.93 16.11 -3.08
C SER A 31 6.25 14.83 -2.31
N TYR A 32 6.94 14.91 -1.17
CA TYR A 32 7.28 13.73 -0.36
C TYR A 32 6.35 13.59 0.84
N GLY A 33 6.23 14.63 1.67
CA GLY A 33 5.49 14.54 2.94
C GLY A 33 4.01 14.20 2.75
N LEU A 34 3.28 15.07 2.06
CA LEU A 34 1.86 14.90 1.80
C LEU A 34 1.60 13.65 0.94
N SER A 35 2.44 13.40 -0.07
CA SER A 35 2.35 12.19 -0.90
C SER A 35 2.41 10.91 -0.08
N ILE A 36 3.37 10.75 0.84
CA ILE A 36 3.47 9.57 1.71
C ILE A 36 2.25 9.45 2.62
N VAL A 37 1.76 10.56 3.19
CA VAL A 37 0.57 10.55 4.04
C VAL A 37 -0.66 10.07 3.25
N LEU A 38 -0.84 10.56 2.03
CA LEU A 38 -1.93 10.14 1.14
C LEU A 38 -1.77 8.68 0.71
N PHE A 39 -0.55 8.26 0.39
CA PHE A 39 -0.23 6.87 0.04
C PHE A 39 -0.55 5.91 1.19
N ILE A 40 -0.14 6.22 2.43
CA ILE A 40 -0.46 5.39 3.61
C ILE A 40 -1.96 5.37 3.87
N ARG A 41 -2.66 6.50 3.71
CA ARG A 41 -4.13 6.54 3.83
C ARG A 41 -4.81 5.70 2.76
N ALA A 42 -4.34 5.75 1.52
CA ALA A 42 -4.83 4.92 0.43
C ALA A 42 -4.59 3.43 0.71
N MET A 43 -3.40 3.05 1.20
CA MET A 43 -3.12 1.66 1.58
C MET A 43 -4.09 1.12 2.63
N ARG A 44 -4.50 1.96 3.60
CA ARG A 44 -5.48 1.59 4.64
C ARG A 44 -6.90 1.42 4.10
N GLY A 45 -7.28 2.16 3.06
CA GLY A 45 -8.63 2.10 2.50
C GLY A 45 -8.79 1.12 1.33
N LEU A 46 -7.79 1.07 0.43
CA LEU A 46 -7.83 0.30 -0.82
C LEU A 46 -7.02 -1.01 -0.75
N GLY A 47 -6.19 -1.18 0.29
CA GLY A 47 -5.22 -2.27 0.39
C GLY A 47 -3.88 -1.92 -0.26
N ALA A 48 -2.81 -2.56 0.22
CA ALA A 48 -1.44 -2.28 -0.20
C ALA A 48 -1.21 -2.55 -1.70
N ALA A 49 -1.66 -3.70 -2.21
CA ALA A 49 -1.45 -4.11 -3.60
C ALA A 49 -2.07 -3.11 -4.59
N ARG A 50 -3.37 -2.80 -4.42
CA ARG A 50 -4.08 -1.84 -5.29
C ARG A 50 -3.50 -0.44 -5.22
N THR A 51 -3.14 0.01 -4.02
CA THR A 51 -2.54 1.34 -3.85
C THR A 51 -1.19 1.43 -4.55
N SER A 52 -0.33 0.41 -4.41
CA SER A 52 0.96 0.36 -5.09
C SER A 52 0.83 0.30 -6.61
N ALA A 53 -0.13 -0.47 -7.14
CA ALA A 53 -0.41 -0.52 -8.58
C ALA A 53 -0.85 0.84 -9.11
N LEU A 54 -1.79 1.52 -8.43
CA LEU A 54 -2.22 2.88 -8.78
C LEU A 54 -1.08 3.88 -8.68
N PHE A 55 -0.28 3.84 -7.61
CA PHE A 55 0.86 4.73 -7.44
C PHE A 55 1.94 4.50 -8.51
N GLY A 56 2.11 3.26 -8.99
CA GLY A 56 2.97 2.91 -10.12
C GLY A 56 2.60 3.60 -11.43
N THR A 57 1.36 4.10 -11.56
CA THR A 57 0.92 4.88 -12.73
C THR A 57 1.33 6.37 -12.68
N ALA A 58 1.90 6.84 -11.56
CA ALA A 58 2.34 8.23 -11.39
C ALA A 58 3.22 8.80 -12.54
N PRO A 59 4.10 8.01 -13.19
CA PRO A 59 4.84 8.49 -14.36
C PRO A 59 3.95 9.01 -15.50
N LEU A 60 2.75 8.45 -15.70
CA LEU A 60 1.80 8.93 -16.72
C LEU A 60 1.28 10.34 -16.39
N ALA A 61 1.01 10.62 -15.12
CA ALA A 61 0.64 11.95 -14.67
C ALA A 61 1.79 12.95 -14.86
N GLY A 62 3.04 12.51 -14.60
CA GLY A 62 4.24 13.31 -14.87
C GLY A 62 4.40 13.65 -16.35
N VAL A 63 4.13 12.70 -17.24
CA VAL A 63 4.09 12.92 -18.70
C VAL A 63 3.04 13.97 -19.08
N ALA A 64 1.81 13.83 -18.59
CA ALA A 64 0.74 14.77 -18.88
C ALA A 64 1.10 16.19 -18.39
N LEU A 65 1.63 16.29 -17.16
CA LEU A 65 2.05 17.56 -16.59
C LEU A 65 3.21 18.19 -17.37
N SER A 66 4.15 17.37 -17.86
CA SER A 66 5.28 17.83 -18.69
C SER A 66 4.79 18.53 -19.96
N PHE A 67 3.83 17.94 -20.67
CA PHE A 67 3.28 18.57 -21.87
C PHE A 67 2.53 19.87 -21.57
N ILE A 68 1.82 19.94 -20.44
CA ILE A 68 1.11 21.16 -20.03
C ILE A 68 2.10 22.28 -19.68
N LEU A 69 3.18 21.97 -18.95
CA LEU A 69 4.12 22.96 -18.44
C LEU A 69 5.15 23.42 -19.48
N PHE A 70 5.76 22.48 -20.21
CA PHE A 70 6.90 22.77 -21.08
C PHE A 70 6.49 22.98 -22.54
N GLN A 71 5.36 22.40 -22.97
CA GLN A 71 4.85 22.51 -24.36
C GLN A 71 5.89 22.12 -25.43
N GLU A 72 6.88 21.30 -25.08
CA GLU A 72 7.93 20.84 -25.98
C GLU A 72 7.48 19.61 -26.79
N ALA A 73 8.00 19.51 -28.01
CA ALA A 73 7.75 18.34 -28.86
C ALA A 73 8.43 17.09 -28.25
N PRO A 74 7.71 15.97 -28.13
CA PRO A 74 8.28 14.75 -27.60
C PRO A 74 9.40 14.23 -28.50
N SER A 75 10.47 13.72 -27.88
CA SER A 75 11.56 13.09 -28.63
C SER A 75 11.13 11.78 -29.29
N ALA A 76 11.86 11.33 -30.30
CA ALA A 76 11.59 10.03 -30.94
C ALA A 76 11.64 8.86 -29.95
N LEU A 77 12.58 8.89 -28.98
CA LEU A 77 12.66 7.90 -27.91
C LEU A 77 11.42 7.93 -27.01
N PHE A 78 10.90 9.12 -26.70
CA PHE A 78 9.69 9.28 -25.92
C PHE A 78 8.49 8.62 -26.61
N ILE A 79 8.35 8.83 -27.93
CA ILE A 79 7.25 8.23 -28.71
C ILE A 79 7.30 6.69 -28.66
N ILE A 80 8.50 6.09 -28.60
CA ILE A 80 8.65 4.64 -28.47
C ILE A 80 8.43 4.17 -27.03
N ALA A 81 8.90 4.94 -26.04
CA ALA A 81 8.79 4.59 -24.63
C ALA A 81 7.34 4.71 -24.10
N LEU A 82 6.58 5.68 -24.60
CA LEU A 82 5.19 5.92 -24.18
C LEU A 82 4.29 4.68 -24.31
N PRO A 83 4.20 3.99 -25.47
CA PRO A 83 3.37 2.79 -25.58
C PRO A 83 3.88 1.66 -24.67
N LEU A 84 5.20 1.50 -24.49
CA LEU A 84 5.76 0.51 -23.56
C LEU A 84 5.33 0.79 -22.12
N MET A 85 5.38 2.05 -21.68
CA MET A 85 4.91 2.46 -20.36
C MET A 85 3.41 2.21 -20.18
N VAL A 86 2.59 2.53 -21.19
CA VAL A 86 1.14 2.29 -21.15
C VAL A 86 0.85 0.79 -21.07
N ILE A 87 1.50 -0.03 -21.89
CA ILE A 87 1.35 -1.49 -21.84
C ILE A 87 1.75 -2.02 -20.47
N ALA A 88 2.90 -1.59 -19.92
CA ALA A 88 3.34 -2.01 -18.60
C ALA A 88 2.34 -1.62 -17.50
N ALA A 89 1.79 -0.40 -17.55
CA ALA A 89 0.76 0.04 -16.61
C ALA A 89 -0.53 -0.78 -16.73
N LEU A 90 -0.96 -1.10 -17.96
CA LEU A 90 -2.14 -1.94 -18.19
C LEU A 90 -1.94 -3.37 -17.67
N LEU A 91 -0.76 -3.97 -17.92
CA LEU A 91 -0.43 -5.29 -17.38
C LEU A 91 -0.43 -5.29 -15.85
N LEU A 92 0.19 -4.27 -15.23
CA LEU A 92 0.24 -4.14 -13.78
C LEU A 92 -1.15 -3.97 -13.14
N VAL A 93 -2.06 -3.26 -13.80
CA VAL A 93 -3.44 -3.06 -13.32
C VAL A 93 -4.32 -4.28 -13.59
N ALA A 94 -4.09 -5.00 -14.68
CA ALA A 94 -4.86 -6.20 -15.05
C ALA A 94 -4.48 -7.45 -14.25
N GLU A 95 -3.38 -7.39 -13.51
CA GLU A 95 -2.86 -8.48 -12.72
C GLU A 95 -3.82 -8.85 -11.57
N GLN A 96 -4.44 -10.03 -11.65
CA GLN A 96 -5.28 -10.59 -10.60
C GLN A 96 -4.53 -11.72 -9.90
N HIS A 97 -4.13 -11.50 -8.65
CA HIS A 97 -3.53 -12.52 -7.80
C HIS A 97 -4.57 -13.07 -6.81
N GLY A 98 -5.04 -14.28 -7.08
CA GLY A 98 -5.71 -15.15 -6.11
C GLY A 98 -4.77 -16.30 -5.78
N HIS A 99 -4.60 -16.60 -4.49
CA HIS A 99 -3.89 -17.79 -4.04
C HIS A 99 -4.82 -18.65 -3.21
N GLN A 100 -4.66 -19.96 -3.34
CA GLN A 100 -5.21 -20.88 -2.35
C GLN A 100 -4.43 -20.69 -1.06
N HIS A 101 -5.16 -20.41 0.01
CA HIS A 101 -4.62 -20.35 1.35
C HIS A 101 -5.06 -21.59 2.12
N THR A 102 -4.09 -22.36 2.60
CA THR A 102 -4.31 -23.37 3.63
C THR A 102 -4.07 -22.72 4.98
N HIS A 103 -5.14 -22.52 5.75
CA HIS A 103 -5.03 -22.16 7.17
C HIS A 103 -4.73 -23.42 7.95
N ALA A 104 -3.61 -23.45 8.66
CA ALA A 104 -3.35 -24.50 9.64
C ALA A 104 -4.29 -24.32 10.84
N ALA A 105 -4.59 -25.41 11.55
CA ALA A 105 -5.36 -25.33 12.77
C ALA A 105 -4.66 -24.40 13.78
N LEU A 106 -5.35 -23.34 14.20
CA LEU A 106 -4.81 -22.31 15.10
C LEU A 106 -5.74 -22.14 16.30
N THR A 107 -5.15 -22.03 17.49
CA THR A 107 -5.87 -21.65 18.71
C THR A 107 -5.52 -20.21 19.06
N HIS A 108 -6.52 -19.35 19.18
CA HIS A 108 -6.35 -17.94 19.53
C HIS A 108 -7.45 -17.46 20.47
N ASP A 109 -7.21 -16.32 21.13
CA ASP A 109 -8.18 -15.64 21.97
C ASP A 109 -8.51 -14.28 21.36
N HIS A 110 -9.78 -14.12 20.97
CA HIS A 110 -10.32 -12.84 20.56
C HIS A 110 -11.81 -12.77 20.82
N ARG A 111 -12.33 -11.54 20.78
CA ARG A 111 -13.76 -11.28 20.87
C ARG A 111 -14.48 -11.72 19.59
N HIS A 112 -15.48 -12.58 19.69
CA HIS A 112 -16.26 -13.10 18.57
C HIS A 112 -17.74 -13.28 18.94
N ARG A 113 -18.59 -13.52 17.93
CA ARG A 113 -20.01 -13.90 18.05
C ARG A 113 -20.21 -15.24 17.33
N HIS A 114 -21.37 -15.86 17.43
CA HIS A 114 -21.65 -17.16 16.77
C HIS A 114 -22.61 -17.04 15.58
N ASP A 115 -23.00 -15.81 15.23
CA ASP A 115 -23.82 -15.48 14.07
C ASP A 115 -23.02 -14.86 12.91
N ASP A 116 -21.69 -14.83 13.02
CA ASP A 116 -20.78 -14.35 11.98
C ASP A 116 -20.42 -15.40 10.91
N GLY A 117 -20.90 -16.63 11.09
CA GLY A 117 -20.70 -17.73 10.14
C GLY A 117 -19.30 -18.36 10.16
N HIS A 118 -18.42 -17.94 11.08
CA HIS A 118 -17.06 -18.46 11.18
C HIS A 118 -16.76 -19.11 12.54
N HIS A 119 -17.43 -18.68 13.61
CA HIS A 119 -17.25 -19.23 14.94
C HIS A 119 -18.38 -20.20 15.28
N ASP A 120 -18.13 -21.50 15.07
CA ASP A 120 -19.13 -22.55 15.24
C ASP A 120 -18.76 -23.56 16.35
N HIS A 121 -18.69 -23.06 17.59
CA HIS A 121 -18.55 -23.90 18.78
C HIS A 121 -19.69 -23.62 19.76
N ASP A 122 -20.15 -24.63 20.48
CA ASP A 122 -21.28 -24.50 21.40
C ASP A 122 -20.83 -24.24 22.84
N HIS A 123 -21.61 -23.43 23.55
CA HIS A 123 -21.46 -23.18 24.98
C HIS A 123 -22.67 -23.71 25.75
N PRO A 124 -22.48 -24.47 26.84
CA PRO A 124 -23.58 -24.87 27.70
C PRO A 124 -24.28 -23.64 28.31
N GLY A 125 -25.55 -23.46 27.97
CA GLY A 125 -26.38 -22.35 28.49
C GLY A 125 -26.37 -21.07 27.64
N MET A 126 -25.73 -21.08 26.46
CA MET A 126 -25.83 -19.96 25.52
C MET A 126 -27.13 -20.06 24.72
N THR A 127 -28.07 -19.15 25.02
CA THR A 127 -29.38 -19.06 24.35
C THR A 127 -29.41 -18.05 23.20
N ASP A 128 -28.45 -17.13 23.16
CA ASP A 128 -28.34 -16.08 22.16
C ASP A 128 -26.96 -16.11 21.48
N ARG A 129 -26.95 -16.53 20.21
CA ARG A 129 -25.73 -16.65 19.38
C ARG A 129 -25.16 -15.29 18.94
N SER A 130 -25.92 -14.20 19.11
CA SER A 130 -25.47 -12.84 18.78
C SER A 130 -24.59 -12.20 19.86
N LEU A 131 -24.49 -12.84 21.03
CA LEU A 131 -23.74 -12.31 22.17
C LEU A 131 -22.22 -12.43 21.95
N ALA A 132 -21.56 -11.27 21.95
CA ALA A 132 -20.11 -11.21 21.78
C ALA A 132 -19.37 -11.56 23.08
N HIS A 133 -18.38 -12.44 23.00
CA HIS A 133 -17.56 -12.89 24.13
C HIS A 133 -16.13 -13.19 23.66
N ALA A 134 -15.22 -13.43 24.60
CA ALA A 134 -13.80 -13.67 24.31
C ALA A 134 -13.26 -14.81 25.19
N HIS A 135 -12.58 -15.74 24.53
CA HIS A 135 -11.86 -16.86 25.13
C HIS A 135 -11.02 -17.53 24.04
N ALA A 136 -10.03 -18.31 24.49
CA ALA A 136 -9.26 -19.18 23.63
C ALA A 136 -10.16 -20.22 22.94
N HIS A 137 -10.16 -20.24 21.62
CA HIS A 137 -10.86 -21.24 20.81
C HIS A 137 -10.00 -21.66 19.62
N SER A 138 -10.27 -22.84 19.08
CA SER A 138 -9.50 -23.43 17.99
C SER A 138 -10.30 -23.43 16.70
N HIS A 139 -9.64 -23.07 15.60
CA HIS A 139 -10.15 -23.25 14.24
C HIS A 139 -9.52 -24.49 13.62
N HIS A 140 -10.32 -25.26 12.89
CA HIS A 140 -9.80 -26.37 12.09
C HIS A 140 -9.04 -25.85 10.88
N ALA A 141 -8.17 -26.69 10.33
CA ALA A 141 -7.48 -26.35 9.09
C ALA A 141 -8.51 -26.15 7.98
N LEU A 142 -8.39 -25.05 7.23
CA LEU A 142 -9.35 -24.67 6.21
C LEU A 142 -8.60 -24.20 4.97
N GLU A 143 -8.93 -24.79 3.82
CA GLU A 143 -8.46 -24.33 2.53
C GLU A 143 -9.52 -23.42 1.92
N HIS A 144 -9.14 -22.16 1.69
CA HIS A 144 -10.01 -21.23 0.98
C HIS A 144 -9.22 -20.38 -0.01
N GLU A 145 -9.92 -19.94 -1.06
CA GLU A 145 -9.39 -19.02 -2.05
C GLU A 145 -10.02 -17.65 -1.83
N HIS A 146 -9.18 -16.64 -1.63
CA HIS A 146 -9.61 -15.26 -1.51
C HIS A 146 -8.53 -14.32 -2.04
N PRO A 147 -8.89 -13.12 -2.53
CA PRO A 147 -7.92 -12.12 -2.96
C PRO A 147 -7.06 -11.66 -1.78
N HIS A 148 -5.74 -11.55 -1.96
CA HIS A 148 -4.84 -11.00 -0.95
C HIS A 148 -5.19 -9.54 -0.59
N LEU A 149 -5.97 -9.35 0.47
CA LEU A 149 -5.99 -8.08 1.21
C LEU A 149 -4.93 -8.13 2.33
N PRO A 150 -4.44 -6.98 2.82
CA PRO A 150 -3.53 -6.95 3.97
C PRO A 150 -4.26 -7.56 5.16
N ASP A 151 -3.91 -8.77 5.50
CA ASP A 151 -4.58 -9.50 6.54
C ASP A 151 -3.86 -9.32 7.87
N ILE A 152 -4.40 -8.43 8.70
CA ILE A 152 -3.87 -8.15 10.04
C ILE A 152 -4.01 -9.34 10.99
N HIS A 153 -4.82 -10.34 10.62
CA HIS A 153 -5.05 -11.54 11.41
C HIS A 153 -4.14 -12.70 10.99
N HIS A 154 -3.35 -12.56 9.90
CA HIS A 154 -2.55 -13.66 9.37
C HIS A 154 -1.06 -13.29 9.32
N ARG A 155 -0.27 -13.96 10.16
CA ARG A 155 1.20 -13.93 10.06
C ARG A 155 1.66 -15.17 9.30
N HIS A 156 2.27 -14.97 8.13
CA HIS A 156 2.95 -16.05 7.42
C HIS A 156 4.28 -16.38 8.11
N ALA A 157 4.51 -17.65 8.42
CA ALA A 157 5.85 -18.14 8.71
C ALA A 157 6.55 -18.35 7.37
N HIS A 158 7.64 -17.63 7.12
CA HIS A 158 8.54 -17.93 6.01
C HIS A 158 9.58 -18.94 6.53
N GLU A 159 9.49 -20.19 6.08
CA GLU A 159 10.62 -21.13 6.20
C GLU A 159 11.67 -20.73 5.15
N GLY A 160 12.91 -20.58 5.60
CA GLY A 160 14.06 -20.18 4.79
C GLY A 160 14.76 -21.34 4.11
#